data_AF-A0A1A7XQC8-F1
#
_entry.id   AF-A0A1A7XQC8-F1
#
_cell.length_a   1.000
_cell.length_b   1.000
_cell.length_c   1.000
_cell.angle_alpha   90.00
_cell.angle_beta   90.00
_cell.angle_gamma   90.00
#
_symmetry.space_group_name_H-M   'P 1'
#
loop_
_entity.id
_entity.type
_entity.pdbx_description
1 polymer ?
#
loop_
_entity_poly.entity_id
_entity_poly.type
_entity_poly.pdbx_seq_one_letter_code
_entity_poly.pdbx_strand_id
1 'polypeptide(L)'
;MAVLQLFFLTFITGVCSQTLKEIYVKVGDMVALHSEICKLNVTTLWKQETDQATLVYSNMSAAEQKHLGVVVYENCLVILSASLNHKGNYTCLYLRCDPDLAGYSLTLNISHVNIEPFHNI
;
A
#
# COMPACT_ATOMS: atom_id res chain seq x y z
N MET A 1 34.32 -11.60 -25.90
CA MET A 1 33.56 -10.33 -25.84
C MET A 1 32.08 -10.48 -25.47
N ALA A 2 31.50 -11.70 -25.50
CA ALA A 2 30.08 -11.90 -25.15
C ALA A 2 29.77 -11.93 -23.64
N VAL A 3 30.72 -12.34 -22.79
CA VAL A 3 30.50 -12.47 -21.33
C VAL A 3 30.33 -11.11 -20.65
N LEU A 4 31.06 -10.08 -21.13
CA LEU A 4 30.96 -8.72 -20.61
C LEU A 4 29.60 -8.06 -20.94
N GLN A 5 28.99 -8.41 -22.07
CA GLN A 5 27.67 -7.90 -22.47
C GLN A 5 26.52 -8.47 -21.62
N LEU A 6 26.62 -9.71 -21.13
CA LEU A 6 25.63 -10.26 -20.19
C LEU A 6 25.63 -9.53 -18.84
N PHE A 7 26.79 -9.06 -18.36
CA PHE A 7 26.90 -8.31 -17.11
C PHE A 7 26.26 -6.92 -17.17
N PHE A 8 26.23 -6.27 -18.34
CA PHE A 8 25.55 -4.98 -18.49
C PHE A 8 24.03 -5.10 -18.50
N LEU A 9 23.47 -6.25 -18.90
CA LEU A 9 22.02 -6.46 -18.93
C LEU A 9 21.41 -6.63 -17.53
N THR A 10 22.15 -7.14 -16.55
CA THR A 10 21.66 -7.30 -15.17
C THR A 10 21.69 -5.99 -14.37
N PHE A 11 22.42 -4.97 -14.82
CA PHE A 11 22.48 -3.66 -14.16
C PHE A 11 21.36 -2.70 -14.58
N ILE A 12 20.66 -2.96 -15.69
CA ILE A 12 19.63 -2.05 -16.23
C ILE A 12 18.24 -2.30 -15.63
N THR A 13 18.03 -3.45 -14.98
CA THR A 13 16.79 -3.67 -14.23
C THR A 13 16.95 -3.11 -12.83
N GLY A 14 16.68 -1.81 -12.67
CA GLY A 14 16.39 -1.21 -11.37
C GLY A 14 15.13 -1.85 -10.79
N VAL A 15 15.24 -3.07 -10.26
CA VAL A 15 14.13 -3.75 -9.58
C VAL A 15 14.00 -3.10 -8.22
N CYS A 16 13.12 -2.11 -8.14
CA CYS A 16 12.84 -1.46 -6.88
C CYS A 16 12.20 -2.47 -5.92
N SER A 17 12.83 -2.69 -4.76
CA SER A 17 12.38 -3.68 -3.79
C SER A 17 11.06 -3.22 -3.16
N GLN A 18 9.96 -3.86 -3.56
CA GLN A 18 8.68 -3.69 -2.87
C GLN A 18 8.81 -4.32 -1.48
N THR A 19 8.91 -3.47 -0.45
CA THR A 19 8.86 -3.95 0.93
C THR A 19 7.40 -4.26 1.26
N LEU A 20 7.09 -5.55 1.43
CA LEU A 20 5.77 -6.00 1.89
C LEU A 20 5.73 -5.92 3.41
N LYS A 21 4.76 -5.19 3.98
CA LYS A 21 4.51 -5.16 5.43
C LYS A 21 3.12 -5.71 5.74
N GLU A 22 3.06 -6.68 6.63
CA GLU A 22 1.80 -7.20 7.15
C GLU A 22 1.33 -6.37 8.36
N ILE A 23 0.04 -6.05 8.39
CA ILE A 23 -0.60 -5.36 9.51
C ILE A 23 -1.80 -6.20 9.96
N TYR A 24 -1.92 -6.40 11.27
CA TYR A 24 -3.04 -7.12 11.88
C TYR A 24 -3.93 -6.14 12.63
N VAL A 25 -5.23 -6.18 12.34
CA VAL A 25 -6.23 -5.24 12.86
C VAL A 25 -7.48 -5.99 13.29
N LYS A 26 -8.16 -5.50 14.34
CA LYS A 26 -9.45 -6.04 14.75
C LYS A 26 -10.61 -5.38 13.99
N VAL A 27 -11.66 -6.15 13.72
CA VAL A 27 -12.93 -5.60 13.21
C VAL A 27 -13.43 -4.46 14.12
N GLY A 28 -13.80 -3.34 13.50
CA GLY A 28 -14.27 -2.13 14.17
C GLY A 28 -13.18 -1.08 14.45
N ASP A 29 -11.90 -1.46 14.37
CA ASP A 29 -10.80 -0.52 14.60
C ASP A 29 -10.71 0.53 13.48
N MET A 30 -10.34 1.75 13.85
CA MET A 30 -9.91 2.76 12.88
C MET A 30 -8.44 2.55 12.56
N VAL A 31 -8.08 2.53 11.27
CA VAL A 31 -6.72 2.22 10.81
C VAL A 31 -6.24 3.31 9.89
N ALA A 32 -5.08 3.89 10.17
CA ALA A 32 -4.38 4.76 9.24
C ALA A 32 -3.23 3.98 8.58
N LEU A 33 -3.35 3.73 7.27
CA LEU A 33 -2.26 3.23 6.46
C LEU A 33 -1.42 4.41 5.99
N HIS A 34 -0.15 4.40 6.37
CA HIS A 34 0.82 5.41 5.97
C HIS A 34 2.10 4.71 5.48
N SER A 35 2.80 5.35 4.56
CA SER A 35 4.18 5.00 4.25
C SER A 35 5.13 5.94 4.98
N GLU A 36 6.33 5.47 5.30
CA GLU A 36 7.40 6.33 5.84
C GLU A 36 7.79 7.46 4.86
N ILE A 37 7.62 7.19 3.56
CA ILE A 37 7.85 8.15 2.47
C ILE A 37 6.71 9.18 2.39
N CYS A 38 5.52 8.92 2.96
CA CYS A 38 4.41 9.88 3.02
C CYS A 38 4.69 11.13 3.85
N LYS A 39 5.80 11.16 4.61
CA LYS A 39 6.26 12.35 5.34
C LYS A 39 6.84 13.44 4.41
N LEU A 40 7.19 13.07 3.18
CA LEU A 40 7.59 14.03 2.16
C LEU A 40 6.31 14.55 1.49
N ASN A 41 6.21 15.86 1.23
CA ASN A 41 5.08 16.51 0.53
C ASN A 41 4.96 16.05 -0.94
N VAL A 42 4.76 14.76 -1.13
CA VAL A 42 4.68 14.07 -2.40
C VAL A 42 3.26 13.56 -2.52
N THR A 43 2.65 13.76 -3.68
CA THR A 43 1.31 13.24 -3.95
C THR A 43 1.35 11.72 -3.99
N THR A 44 0.54 11.09 -3.13
CA THR A 44 0.42 9.62 -3.05
C THR A 44 -0.88 9.12 -3.66
N LEU A 45 -0.79 8.03 -4.43
CA LEU A 45 -1.93 7.27 -4.91
C LEU A 45 -2.07 6.00 -4.08
N TRP A 46 -3.21 5.84 -3.44
CA TRP A 46 -3.57 4.60 -2.76
C TRP A 46 -4.43 3.73 -3.66
N LYS A 47 -4.02 2.47 -3.83
CA LYS A 47 -4.81 1.46 -4.51
C LYS A 47 -4.92 0.17 -3.72
N GLN A 48 -5.99 -0.58 -3.97
CA GLN A 48 -6.16 -1.97 -3.55
C GLN A 48 -6.41 -2.83 -4.78
N GLU A 49 -5.70 -3.94 -4.88
CA GLU A 49 -5.98 -4.98 -5.86
C GLU A 49 -6.99 -5.96 -5.25
N THR A 50 -8.15 -6.09 -5.88
CA THR A 50 -9.19 -7.05 -5.53
C THR A 50 -9.36 -8.06 -6.66
N ASP A 51 -10.00 -9.20 -6.39
CA ASP A 51 -10.24 -10.24 -7.39
C ASP A 51 -11.03 -9.75 -8.62
N GLN A 52 -11.78 -8.66 -8.46
CA GLN A 52 -12.68 -8.12 -9.49
C GLN A 52 -12.11 -6.88 -10.19
N ALA A 53 -11.40 -6.02 -9.46
CA ALA A 53 -10.90 -4.74 -9.97
C ALA A 53 -9.76 -4.16 -9.13
N THR A 54 -9.05 -3.18 -9.70
CA THR A 54 -8.16 -2.30 -8.93
C THR A 54 -8.96 -1.09 -8.45
N LEU A 55 -9.08 -0.91 -7.14
CA LEU A 55 -9.69 0.28 -6.54
C LEU A 55 -8.60 1.32 -6.34
N VAL A 56 -8.75 2.52 -6.92
CA VAL A 56 -7.81 3.65 -6.73
C VAL A 56 -8.50 4.72 -5.89
N TYR A 57 -8.31 4.66 -4.58
CA TYR A 57 -9.02 5.51 -3.61
C TYR A 57 -8.74 7.00 -3.81
N SER A 58 -7.51 7.35 -4.18
CA SER A 58 -7.12 8.75 -4.42
C SER A 58 -7.87 9.40 -5.57
N ASN A 59 -8.45 8.62 -6.49
CA ASN A 59 -9.22 9.13 -7.63
C ASN A 59 -10.74 9.16 -7.36
N MET A 60 -11.19 8.57 -6.25
CA MET A 60 -12.60 8.54 -5.87
C MET A 60 -13.01 9.86 -5.23
N SER A 61 -14.25 10.27 -5.47
CA SER A 61 -14.88 11.37 -4.74
C SER A 61 -15.00 11.06 -3.25
N ALA A 62 -15.12 12.10 -2.42
CA ALA A 62 -15.32 11.92 -0.98
C ALA A 62 -16.59 11.10 -0.65
N ALA A 63 -17.63 11.18 -1.49
CA ALA A 63 -18.86 10.40 -1.31
C ALA A 63 -18.63 8.90 -1.57
N GLU A 64 -17.88 8.55 -2.61
CA GLU A 64 -17.49 7.17 -2.92
C GLU A 64 -16.57 6.59 -1.84
N GLN A 65 -15.56 7.36 -1.41
CA GLN A 65 -14.67 6.95 -0.31
C GLN A 65 -15.47 6.66 0.96
N LYS A 66 -16.39 7.58 1.34
CA LYS A 66 -17.26 7.41 2.51
C LYS A 66 -18.16 6.19 2.38
N HIS A 67 -18.70 5.91 1.19
CA HIS A 67 -19.52 4.72 0.95
C HIS A 67 -18.72 3.43 1.18
N LEU A 68 -17.44 3.43 0.81
CA LEU A 68 -16.50 2.34 1.05
C LEU A 68 -15.92 2.31 2.46
N GLY A 69 -16.31 3.22 3.36
CA GLY A 69 -15.81 3.26 4.74
C GLY A 69 -14.36 3.71 4.86
N VAL A 70 -13.83 4.43 3.86
CA VAL A 70 -12.45 4.93 3.83
C VAL A 70 -12.40 6.45 3.64
N VAL A 71 -11.26 7.06 3.93
CA VAL A 71 -10.94 8.42 3.51
C VAL A 71 -9.46 8.53 3.17
N VAL A 72 -9.12 9.26 2.12
CA VAL A 72 -7.74 9.66 1.83
C VAL A 72 -7.52 11.05 2.40
N TYR A 73 -6.62 11.16 3.38
CA TYR A 73 -6.30 12.43 4.05
C TYR A 73 -4.78 12.53 4.25
N GLU A 74 -4.18 13.67 3.87
CA GLU A 74 -2.74 13.94 4.04
C GLU A 74 -1.84 12.73 3.69
N ASN A 75 -2.03 12.18 2.49
CA ASN A 75 -1.29 11.03 1.95
C ASN A 75 -1.46 9.70 2.70
N CYS A 76 -2.40 9.63 3.65
CA CYS A 76 -2.77 8.42 4.37
C CYS A 76 -4.11 7.89 3.84
N LEU A 77 -4.22 6.57 3.75
CA LEU A 77 -5.51 5.92 3.57
C LEU A 77 -6.03 5.51 4.96
N VAL A 78 -7.14 6.10 5.37
CA VAL A 78 -7.76 5.81 6.65
C VAL A 78 -8.99 4.94 6.42
N ILE A 79 -9.03 3.78 7.06
CA ILE A 79 -10.21 2.93 7.16
C ILE A 79 -10.95 3.34 8.43
N LEU A 80 -12.17 3.85 8.28
CA LEU A 80 -12.93 4.46 9.37
C LEU A 80 -13.43 3.42 10.38
N SER A 81 -13.73 2.21 9.90
CA SER A 81 -14.12 1.05 10.71
C SER A 81 -13.75 -0.22 9.96
N ALA A 82 -12.67 -0.87 10.40
CA ALA A 82 -12.15 -2.08 9.79
C ALA A 82 -13.20 -3.20 9.74
N SER A 83 -13.26 -3.91 8.63
CA SER A 83 -14.17 -5.02 8.38
C SER A 83 -13.52 -6.00 7.43
N LEU A 84 -14.04 -7.21 7.31
CA LEU A 84 -13.45 -8.23 6.42
C LEU A 84 -13.42 -7.79 4.95
N ASN A 85 -14.26 -6.84 4.53
CA ASN A 85 -14.26 -6.28 3.18
C ASN A 85 -13.05 -5.39 2.91
N HIS A 86 -12.38 -4.90 3.95
CA HIS A 86 -11.15 -4.11 3.86
C HIS A 86 -9.89 -4.97 3.96
N LYS A 87 -10.01 -6.30 4.04
CA LYS A 87 -8.83 -7.18 4.04
C LYS A 87 -8.21 -7.20 2.64
N GLY A 88 -6.89 -7.12 2.55
CA GLY A 88 -6.19 -7.32 1.28
C GLY A 88 -4.89 -6.52 1.14
N ASN A 89 -4.39 -6.46 -0.09
CA ASN A 89 -3.14 -5.79 -0.42
C ASN A 89 -3.39 -4.35 -0.87
N TYR A 90 -2.80 -3.41 -0.12
CA TYR A 90 -2.83 -2.00 -0.39
C TYR A 90 -1.46 -1.55 -0.90
N THR A 91 -1.46 -0.76 -1.96
CA THR A 91 -0.24 -0.16 -2.51
C THR A 91 -0.34 1.35 -2.47
N CYS A 92 0.71 1.98 -1.97
CA CYS A 92 0.93 3.41 -2.08
C CYS A 92 1.96 3.67 -3.19
N LEU A 93 1.58 4.46 -4.18
CA LEU A 93 2.45 4.93 -5.26
C LEU A 93 2.75 6.42 -5.07
N TYR A 94 3.97 6.85 -5.39
CA TYR A 94 4.36 8.27 -5.33
C TYR A 94 4.38 8.85 -6.75
N LEU A 95 3.96 10.10 -6.94
CA LEU A 95 3.90 10.69 -8.29
C LEU A 95 5.10 11.58 -8.65
N ARG A 96 6.00 11.91 -7.70
CA ARG A 96 7.10 12.87 -7.93
C ARG A 96 8.53 12.35 -7.76
N CYS A 97 8.72 11.08 -7.42
CA CYS A 97 10.06 10.49 -7.51
C CYS A 97 10.22 9.85 -8.89
N ASP A 98 11.45 9.90 -9.42
CA ASP A 98 12.00 9.28 -10.65
C ASP A 98 11.16 8.16 -11.33
N PRO A 99 11.20 7.97 -12.67
CA PRO A 99 10.63 6.80 -13.38
C PRO A 99 10.89 5.39 -12.79
N ASP A 100 11.81 5.23 -11.83
CA ASP A 100 12.09 4.01 -11.07
C ASP A 100 11.21 3.82 -9.80
N LEU A 101 10.01 4.41 -9.76
CA LEU A 101 9.12 4.51 -8.58
C LEU A 101 8.93 3.21 -7.78
N ALA A 102 9.59 3.16 -6.62
CA ALA A 102 9.33 2.19 -5.56
C ALA A 102 7.90 2.34 -5.04
N GLY A 103 7.02 1.38 -5.33
CA GLY A 103 5.75 1.26 -4.62
C GLY A 103 5.97 0.69 -3.21
N TYR A 104 5.20 1.15 -2.23
CA TYR A 104 5.13 0.50 -0.92
C TYR A 104 3.86 -0.35 -0.84
N SER A 105 4.01 -1.64 -0.55
CA SER A 105 2.90 -2.59 -0.49
C SER A 105 2.68 -3.07 0.94
N LEU A 106 1.43 -3.08 1.37
CA LEU A 106 0.99 -3.47 2.69
C LEU A 106 -0.09 -4.55 2.55
N THR A 107 0.00 -5.62 3.33
CA THR A 107 -1.10 -6.58 3.45
C THR A 107 -1.83 -6.30 4.75
N LEU A 108 -3.07 -5.86 4.64
CA LEU A 108 -3.95 -5.64 5.77
C LEU A 108 -4.73 -6.92 6.06
N ASN A 109 -4.42 -7.53 7.19
CA ASN A 109 -5.13 -8.68 7.74
C ASN A 109 -6.09 -8.21 8.84
N ILE A 110 -7.38 -8.49 8.66
CA ILE A 110 -8.43 -8.11 9.62
C ILE A 110 -9.04 -9.37 10.22
N SER A 111 -9.21 -9.38 11.54
CA SER A 111 -9.80 -10.52 12.25
C SER A 111 -10.76 -10.09 13.35
N HIS A 112 -11.61 -11.01 13.80
CA HIS A 112 -12.52 -10.77 14.93
C HIS A 112 -11.82 -10.83 16.30
N VAL A 113 -10.56 -11.25 16.35
CA VAL A 113 -9.79 -11.51 17.58
C VAL A 113 -8.61 -10.54 17.64
N ASN A 114 -8.14 -10.19 18.85
CA ASN A 114 -6.87 -9.48 18.97
C ASN A 114 -5.75 -10.42 18.52
N ILE A 115 -5.05 -10.08 17.44
CA ILE A 115 -3.85 -10.78 17.00
C ILE A 115 -2.67 -9.97 17.52
N GLU A 116 -1.92 -10.51 18.48
CA GLU A 116 -0.63 -9.92 18.84
C GLU A 116 0.35 -10.08 17.67
N PRO A 117 1.14 -9.05 17.32
CA PRO A 117 2.17 -9.19 16.31
C PRO A 117 3.21 -10.16 16.85
N PHE A 118 3.43 -11.28 16.15
CA PHE A 118 4.58 -12.15 16.42
C PHE A 118 5.87 -11.32 16.26
N HIS A 119 6.43 -10.84 17.36
CA HIS A 119 7.83 -10.47 17.43
C HIS A 119 8.62 -11.78 17.38
N ASN A 120 9.28 -12.04 16.25
CA ASN A 120 10.27 -13.10 16.18
C ASN A 120 11.41 -12.77 17.15
N ILE A 121 11.66 -13.72 18.05
CA ILE A 121 12.82 -13.83 18.95
C ILE A 121 14.08 -14.12 18.13
#